data_AF-A0A8T3DCZ6-F1
#
_entry.id   AF-A0A8T3DCZ6-F1
#
_cell.length_a   1.000
_cell.length_b   1.000
_cell.length_c   1.000
_cell.angle_alpha   90.00
_cell.angle_beta   90.00
_cell.angle_gamma   90.00
#
_symmetry.space_group_name_H-M   'P 1'
#
loop_
_entity.id
_entity.type
_entity.pdbx_description
1 polymer ?
#
loop_
_entity_poly.entity_id
_entity_poly.type
_entity_poly.pdbx_seq_one_letter_code
_entity_poly.pdbx_strand_id
1 'polypeptide(L)'
;MGMLSVDLLVTLQILPGFFSNCLFLALYDSVVLLKRVVSLLSCSGSAVGEEWQRMLTSAGLKSIWNSFLLDAYKQVKLGGEAPNSKVVKVPTISSRKLSFSSNRSSDECRLLDFESSDRPLVVNFGSAT
;
A
#
# COMPACT_ATOMS: atom_id res chain seq x y z
N MET A 1 2.24 -29.33 -7.50
CA MET A 1 2.32 -28.43 -8.68
C MET A 1 1.49 -27.14 -8.55
N GLY A 2 0.91 -26.79 -7.38
CA GLY A 2 0.01 -25.63 -7.26
C GLY A 2 0.68 -24.29 -6.92
N MET A 3 1.57 -24.23 -5.91
CA MET A 3 2.10 -22.95 -5.40
C MET A 3 3.09 -22.26 -6.35
N LEU A 4 4.06 -23.00 -6.91
CA LEU A 4 5.05 -22.45 -7.86
C LEU A 4 4.40 -21.88 -9.13
N SER A 5 3.25 -22.42 -9.54
CA SER A 5 2.50 -21.92 -10.69
C SER A 5 1.79 -20.60 -10.39
N VAL A 6 1.28 -20.43 -9.16
CA VAL A 6 0.61 -19.21 -8.73
C VAL A 6 1.62 -18.08 -8.56
N ASP A 7 2.76 -18.35 -7.93
CA ASP A 7 3.82 -17.35 -7.76
C ASP A 7 4.41 -16.91 -9.10
N LEU A 8 4.56 -17.84 -10.06
CA LEU A 8 4.99 -17.51 -11.42
C LEU A 8 3.95 -16.65 -12.16
N LEU A 9 2.66 -16.98 -12.03
CA LEU A 9 1.58 -16.22 -12.67
C LEU A 9 1.48 -14.80 -12.10
N VAL A 10 1.56 -14.67 -10.77
CA VAL A 10 1.60 -13.38 -10.08
C VAL A 10 2.80 -12.56 -10.53
N THR A 11 3.97 -13.19 -10.61
CA THR A 11 5.22 -12.56 -11.10
C THR A 11 5.06 -12.05 -12.53
N LEU A 12 4.50 -12.87 -13.43
CA LEU A 12 4.24 -12.50 -14.82
C LEU A 12 3.24 -11.34 -14.94
N GLN A 13 2.24 -11.27 -14.06
CA GLN A 13 1.27 -10.18 -14.03
C GLN A 13 1.89 -8.87 -13.53
N ILE A 14 2.81 -8.94 -12.56
CA ILE A 14 3.50 -7.77 -11.97
C ILE A 14 4.55 -7.18 -12.93
N LEU A 15 5.26 -8.05 -13.66
CA LEU A 15 6.44 -7.68 -14.47
C LEU A 15 6.24 -6.46 -15.37
N PRO A 16 5.15 -6.36 -16.18
CA PRO A 16 4.94 -5.21 -17.06
C PRO A 16 4.83 -3.89 -16.30
N GLY A 17 4.08 -3.88 -15.20
CA GLY A 17 3.91 -2.70 -14.35
C GLY A 17 5.21 -2.30 -13.68
N PHE A 18 5.95 -3.28 -13.15
CA PHE A 18 7.26 -3.06 -12.56
C PHE A 18 8.26 -2.44 -13.56
N PHE A 19 8.44 -3.07 -14.73
CA PHE A 19 9.39 -2.57 -15.74
C PHE A 19 9.00 -1.19 -16.27
N SER A 20 7.71 -0.92 -16.43
CA SER A 20 7.22 0.41 -16.82
C SER A 20 7.62 1.49 -15.81
N ASN A 21 7.41 1.24 -14.51
CA ASN A 21 7.82 2.16 -13.44
C ASN A 21 9.35 2.36 -13.43
N CYS A 22 10.13 1.28 -13.56
CA CYS A 22 11.58 1.37 -13.65
C CYS A 22 12.05 2.20 -14.86
N LEU A 23 11.40 2.02 -16.01
CA LEU A 23 11.68 2.79 -17.22
C LEU A 23 11.37 4.28 -17.01
N PHE A 24 10.23 4.63 -16.40
CA PHE A 24 9.90 6.02 -16.10
C PHE A 24 10.93 6.69 -15.20
N LEU A 25 11.42 6.00 -14.16
CA LEU A 25 12.47 6.52 -13.30
C LEU A 25 13.80 6.68 -14.04
N ALA A 26 14.16 5.72 -14.90
CA ALA A 26 15.36 5.81 -15.72
C ALA A 26 15.29 6.99 -16.70
N LEU A 27 14.13 7.20 -17.34
CA LEU A 27 13.89 8.32 -18.24
C LEU A 27 13.95 9.66 -17.49
N TYR A 28 13.34 9.73 -16.31
CA TYR A 28 13.40 10.92 -15.46
C TYR A 28 14.83 11.29 -15.11
N ASP A 29 15.61 10.33 -14.59
CA ASP A 29 17.02 10.56 -14.27
C ASP A 29 17.81 10.99 -15.51
N SER A 30 17.53 10.40 -16.68
CA SER A 30 18.19 10.74 -17.95
C SER A 30 17.89 12.17 -18.39
N VAL A 31 16.62 12.60 -18.32
CA VAL A 31 16.21 13.96 -18.70
C VAL A 31 16.89 14.99 -17.83
N VAL A 32 17.02 14.75 -16.53
CA VAL A 32 17.66 15.74 -15.67
C VAL A 32 19.18 15.72 -15.76
N LEU A 33 19.79 14.56 -15.98
CA LEU A 33 21.20 14.51 -16.36
C LEU A 33 21.46 15.30 -17.64
N LEU A 34 20.61 15.15 -18.66
CA LEU A 34 20.69 15.92 -19.90
C LEU A 34 20.54 17.43 -19.65
N LYS A 35 19.55 17.84 -18.86
CA LYS A 35 19.35 19.25 -18.47
C LYS A 35 20.60 19.83 -17.80
N ARG A 36 21.25 19.06 -16.93
CA ARG A 36 22.50 19.47 -16.25
C ARG A 36 23.65 19.61 -17.24
N VAL A 37 23.84 18.64 -18.15
CA VAL A 37 24.88 18.70 -19.18
C VAL A 37 24.68 19.91 -20.09
N VAL A 38 23.45 20.16 -20.56
CA VAL A 38 23.13 21.33 -21.38
C VAL A 38 23.39 22.63 -20.61
N SER A 39 23.02 22.69 -19.33
CA SER A 39 23.30 23.86 -18.48
C SER A 39 24.79 24.11 -18.29
N LEU A 40 25.60 23.06 -18.11
CA LEU A 40 27.05 23.16 -17.97
C LEU A 40 27.72 23.63 -19.28
N LEU A 41 27.21 23.18 -20.43
CA LEU A 41 27.70 23.62 -21.74
C LEU A 41 27.28 25.06 -22.08
N SER A 42 26.15 25.53 -21.55
CA SER A 42 25.60 26.86 -21.83
C SER A 42 26.15 27.97 -20.94
N CYS A 43 26.63 27.65 -19.73
CA CYS A 43 27.15 28.61 -18.76
C CYS A 43 28.65 28.38 -18.51
N SER A 44 29.51 29.36 -18.83
CA SER A 44 30.96 29.31 -18.57
C SER A 44 31.36 29.43 -17.08
N GLY A 45 30.44 29.26 -16.13
CA GLY A 45 30.78 29.39 -14.72
C GLY A 45 29.60 29.21 -13.78
N SER A 46 29.85 28.45 -12.72
CA SER A 46 29.05 28.33 -11.50
C SER A 46 27.65 27.71 -11.64
N ALA A 47 27.61 26.38 -11.61
CA ALA A 47 26.49 25.65 -11.05
C ALA A 47 27.02 24.68 -9.98
N VAL A 48 27.68 25.25 -8.96
CA VAL A 48 28.01 24.54 -7.73
C VAL A 48 26.72 24.48 -6.89
N GLY A 49 26.23 23.28 -6.56
CA GLY A 49 25.57 23.11 -5.27
C GLY A 49 24.21 22.39 -5.19
N GLU A 50 23.61 21.87 -6.26
CA GLU A 50 22.43 20.99 -6.09
C GLU A 50 22.83 19.52 -6.15
N GLU A 51 22.93 18.91 -4.97
CA GLU A 51 23.14 17.49 -4.77
C GLU A 51 22.00 16.72 -5.47
N TRP A 52 22.33 16.06 -6.59
CA TRP A 52 21.36 15.29 -7.35
C TRP A 52 21.02 14.01 -6.60
N GLN A 53 19.80 13.90 -6.10
CA GLN A 53 19.32 12.63 -5.60
C GLN A 53 18.75 11.81 -6.76
N ARG A 54 19.48 10.79 -7.19
CA ARG A 54 19.02 9.84 -8.23
C ARG A 54 17.71 9.19 -7.78
N MET A 55 16.70 9.14 -8.66
CA MET A 55 15.42 8.50 -8.34
C MET A 55 15.49 6.98 -8.56
N LEU A 56 16.18 6.52 -9.61
CA LEU A 56 16.44 5.10 -9.84
C LEU A 56 17.54 4.58 -8.92
N THR A 57 17.14 4.16 -7.72
CA THR A 57 18.02 3.54 -6.72
C THR A 57 17.66 2.06 -6.53
N SER A 58 18.61 1.27 -6.05
CA SER A 58 18.34 -0.14 -5.70
C SER A 58 17.28 -0.27 -4.59
N ALA A 59 17.27 0.66 -3.63
CA ALA A 59 16.23 0.74 -2.62
C ALA A 59 14.85 1.09 -3.22
N GLY A 60 14.81 2.03 -4.16
CA GLY A 60 13.61 2.38 -4.92
C GLY A 60 13.06 1.20 -5.71
N LEU A 61 13.91 0.47 -6.44
CA LEU A 61 13.52 -0.73 -7.18
C LEU A 61 12.92 -1.80 -6.27
N LYS A 62 13.57 -2.08 -5.13
CA LYS A 62 13.04 -3.01 -4.12
C LYS A 62 11.69 -2.53 -3.57
N SER A 63 11.55 -1.23 -3.33
CA SER A 63 10.30 -0.64 -2.83
C SER A 63 9.15 -0.80 -3.85
N ILE A 64 9.39 -0.50 -5.13
CA ILE A 64 8.40 -0.67 -6.21
C ILE A 64 8.00 -2.14 -6.32
N TRP A 65 8.98 -3.05 -6.35
CA TRP A 65 8.71 -4.49 -6.40
C TRP A 65 7.85 -4.96 -5.22
N ASN A 66 8.24 -4.58 -4.00
CA ASN A 66 7.49 -4.92 -2.79
C ASN A 66 6.08 -4.34 -2.81
N SER A 67 5.88 -3.13 -3.34
CA SER A 67 4.55 -2.54 -3.49
C SER A 67 3.64 -3.39 -4.38
N PHE A 68 4.15 -3.88 -5.51
CA PHE A 68 3.38 -4.77 -6.39
C PHE A 68 3.10 -6.13 -5.76
N LEU A 69 4.08 -6.72 -5.05
CA LEU A 69 3.86 -7.97 -4.33
C LEU A 69 2.77 -7.80 -3.26
N LEU A 70 2.84 -6.72 -2.47
CA LEU A 70 1.83 -6.41 -1.46
C LEU A 70 0.45 -6.31 -2.09
N ASP A 71 0.33 -5.65 -3.24
CA ASP A 71 -0.95 -5.49 -3.93
C ASP A 71 -1.48 -6.81 -4.52
N ALA A 72 -0.62 -7.63 -5.12
CA ALA A 72 -1.01 -8.90 -5.71
C ALA A 72 -1.49 -9.91 -4.66
N TYR A 73 -0.83 -9.93 -3.50
CA TYR A 73 -1.17 -10.80 -2.37
C TYR A 73 -2.21 -10.20 -1.40
N LYS A 74 -2.78 -9.02 -1.70
CA LYS A 74 -3.96 -8.54 -0.96
C LYS A 74 -5.07 -9.58 -1.06
N GLN A 75 -5.52 -10.02 0.10
CA GLN A 75 -6.67 -10.92 0.22
C GLN A 75 -7.98 -10.22 -0.18
N VAL A 76 -8.06 -8.90 0.00
CA VAL A 76 -9.24 -8.09 -0.29
C VAL A 76 -9.18 -7.58 -1.72
N LYS A 77 -10.18 -7.92 -2.53
CA LYS A 77 -10.30 -7.47 -3.92
C LYS A 77 -11.73 -6.99 -4.18
N LEU A 78 -11.87 -5.95 -5.01
CA LEU A 78 -13.19 -5.46 -5.42
C LEU A 78 -13.96 -6.56 -6.16
N GLY A 79 -15.25 -6.71 -5.83
CA GLY A 79 -16.10 -7.78 -6.35
C GLY A 79 -15.85 -9.17 -5.75
N GLY A 80 -14.85 -9.31 -4.88
CA GLY A 80 -14.63 -10.50 -4.07
C GLY A 80 -15.45 -10.48 -2.77
N GLU A 81 -15.41 -11.59 -2.04
CA GLU A 81 -16.02 -11.69 -0.72
C GLU A 81 -15.32 -10.77 0.28
N ALA A 82 -16.09 -10.02 1.07
CA ALA A 82 -15.55 -9.16 2.12
C ALA A 82 -14.98 -10.02 3.27
N PRO A 83 -13.71 -9.84 3.68
CA PRO A 83 -13.14 -10.65 4.75
C PRO A 83 -13.85 -10.43 6.09
N ASN A 84 -14.34 -11.52 6.69
CA ASN A 84 -15.01 -11.48 7.99
C ASN A 84 -14.02 -11.54 9.16
N SER A 85 -13.11 -10.56 9.21
CA SER A 85 -12.02 -10.46 10.19
C SER A 85 -12.52 -10.21 11.61
N LYS A 86 -11.72 -10.63 12.60
CA LYS A 86 -12.01 -10.47 14.03
C LYS A 86 -11.80 -9.03 14.48
N VAL A 87 -12.75 -8.48 15.22
CA VAL A 87 -12.71 -7.13 15.81
C VAL A 87 -13.16 -7.19 17.28
N VAL A 88 -12.85 -6.14 18.04
CA VAL A 88 -13.27 -6.04 19.44
C VAL A 88 -14.29 -4.92 19.56
N LYS A 89 -15.47 -5.22 20.10
CA LYS A 89 -16.51 -4.22 20.30
C LYS A 89 -16.16 -3.35 21.51
N VAL A 90 -16.01 -2.05 21.30
CA VAL A 90 -15.81 -1.10 22.39
C VAL A 90 -17.17 -0.81 23.06
N PRO A 91 -17.30 -0.98 24.38
CA PRO A 91 -18.55 -0.68 25.07
C PRO A 91 -18.88 0.81 24.99
N THR A 92 -20.09 1.12 24.53
CA THR A 92 -20.61 2.49 24.49
C THR A 92 -20.93 2.99 25.91
N ILE A 93 -20.94 4.31 26.11
CA ILE A 93 -21.22 4.93 27.42
C ILE A 93 -22.59 4.47 27.97
N SER A 94 -23.55 4.18 27.09
CA SER A 94 -24.90 3.71 27.45
C SER A 94 -24.94 2.28 28.00
N SER A 95 -24.02 1.40 27.59
CA SER A 95 -23.97 0.00 28.08
C SER A 95 -23.19 -0.15 29.39
N ARG A 96 -22.45 0.88 29.83
CA ARG A 96 -21.77 0.90 31.14
C ARG A 96 -22.72 0.91 32.34
N LYS A 97 -24.00 1.28 32.17
CA LYS A 97 -24.97 1.32 33.28
C LYS A 97 -25.62 -0.03 33.62
N LEU A 98 -25.46 -1.06 32.77
CA LEU A 98 -26.17 -2.35 32.91
C LEU A 98 -25.27 -3.55 33.22
N SER A 99 -23.94 -3.42 33.18
CA SER A 99 -23.02 -4.55 33.36
C SER A 99 -22.05 -4.36 34.53
N PHE A 100 -22.58 -4.38 35.75
CA PHE A 100 -21.76 -4.63 36.95
C PHE A 100 -21.48 -6.13 37.20
N SER A 101 -21.90 -7.02 36.29
CA SER A 101 -21.92 -8.48 36.51
C SER A 101 -21.41 -9.35 35.36
N SER A 102 -20.97 -8.81 34.22
CA SER A 102 -20.46 -9.66 33.13
C SER A 102 -18.94 -9.64 33.12
N ASN A 103 -18.38 -10.82 33.34
CA ASN A 103 -16.96 -11.17 33.29
C ASN A 103 -16.26 -10.51 32.09
N ARG A 104 -15.04 -9.99 32.31
CA ARG A 104 -14.24 -9.20 31.36
C ARG A 104 -13.69 -10.04 30.18
N SER A 105 -14.55 -10.62 29.35
CA SER A 105 -14.18 -10.91 27.98
C SER A 105 -14.48 -9.66 27.17
N SER A 106 -13.44 -9.03 26.62
CA SER A 106 -13.61 -8.18 25.45
C SER A 106 -14.54 -8.91 24.49
N ASP A 107 -15.73 -8.38 24.19
CA ASP A 107 -16.67 -9.03 23.26
C ASP A 107 -16.04 -9.03 21.86
N GLU A 108 -15.29 -10.10 21.61
CA GLU A 108 -14.74 -10.43 20.31
C GLU A 108 -15.92 -10.67 19.38
N CYS A 109 -15.98 -9.89 18.32
CA CYS A 109 -16.96 -10.05 17.25
C CYS A 109 -16.23 -10.05 15.92
N ARG A 110 -16.97 -10.10 14.82
CA ARG A 110 -16.42 -10.05 13.47
C ARG A 110 -16.96 -8.84 12.72
N LEU A 111 -16.25 -8.46 11.66
CA LEU A 111 -16.56 -7.28 10.89
C LEU A 111 -17.97 -7.33 10.27
N LEU A 112 -18.40 -8.50 9.77
CA LEU A 112 -19.72 -8.67 9.15
C LEU A 112 -20.86 -8.80 10.17
N ASP A 113 -20.57 -8.92 11.47
CA ASP A 113 -21.62 -8.89 12.51
C ASP A 113 -22.28 -7.49 12.60
N PHE A 114 -21.68 -6.47 11.98
CA PHE A 114 -22.21 -5.11 11.87
C PHE A 114 -23.00 -4.85 10.58
N GLU A 115 -23.02 -5.82 9.66
CA GLU A 115 -23.78 -5.74 8.42
C GLU A 115 -25.29 -5.82 8.69
N SER A 116 -26.09 -5.19 7.83
CA SER A 116 -27.52 -5.51 7.73
C SER A 116 -27.92 -5.63 6.27
N SER A 117 -28.88 -6.51 5.98
CA SER A 117 -29.26 -6.87 4.61
C SER A 117 -29.88 -5.72 3.80
N ASP A 118 -30.29 -4.65 4.47
CA ASP A 118 -30.99 -3.50 3.91
C ASP A 118 -30.08 -2.29 3.66
N ARG A 119 -28.80 -2.31 4.07
CA ARG A 119 -27.90 -1.18 3.86
C ARG A 119 -26.43 -1.60 3.69
N PRO A 120 -25.63 -0.83 2.94
CA PRO A 120 -24.19 -1.05 2.88
C PRO A 120 -23.50 -0.83 4.24
N LEU A 121 -22.53 -1.68 4.57
CA LEU A 121 -21.61 -1.47 5.68
C LEU A 121 -20.39 -0.67 5.19
N VAL A 122 -20.19 0.54 5.73
CA VAL A 122 -19.01 1.37 5.44
C VAL A 122 -18.02 1.26 6.60
N VAL A 123 -16.77 0.91 6.29
CA VAL A 123 -15.70 0.70 7.28
C VAL A 123 -14.62 1.76 7.11
N ASN A 124 -14.24 2.41 8.21
CA ASN A 124 -13.13 3.36 8.25
C ASN A 124 -12.10 2.89 9.28
N PHE A 125 -10.88 2.60 8.82
CA PHE A 125 -9.77 2.22 9.67
C PHE A 125 -8.91 3.43 9.98
N GLY A 126 -8.60 3.65 11.26
CA GLY A 126 -7.74 4.74 11.69
C GLY A 126 -7.13 4.49 13.07
N SER A 127 -6.16 5.30 13.43
CA SER A 127 -5.48 5.31 14.72
C SER A 127 -5.31 6.76 15.18
N ALA A 128 -5.39 7.02 16.49
CA ALA A 128 -4.95 8.30 17.02
C ALA A 128 -3.41 8.35 16.99
N THR A 129 -2.85 9.38 16.37
CA THR A 129 -1.42 9.74 16.45
C THR A 129 -1.17 10.71 17.58
#